data_AF-A0A250X649-F1
#
_entry.id   AF-A0A250X649-F1
#
_cell.length_a   1.000
_cell.length_b   1.000
_cell.length_c   1.000
_cell.angle_alpha   90.00
_cell.angle_beta   90.00
_cell.angle_gamma   90.00
#
_symmetry.space_group_name_H-M   'P 1'
#
loop_
_entity.id
_entity.type
_entity.pdbx_description
1 polymer ?
#
loop_
_entity_poly.entity_id
_entity_poly.type
_entity_poly.pdbx_seq_one_letter_code
_entity_poly.pdbx_strand_id
1 'polypeptide(L)'
;MAKYHHEEPRPFFDRCRAVAVASVIVAVIVVLIFVSISSSSGSKSFYPITGITAGMGACVCADVYAPVCANSDTFPNACEAKCLGLEIQYEGECELPSHCLNCSESYAPVCGSDKITYLNTCVAECSRVSVVRQGVCSTTLVIKPRPARANSLG
;
A
#
# COMPACT_ATOMS: atom_id res chain seq x y z
N MET A 1 58.71 -5.44 -67.83
CA MET A 1 59.08 -5.72 -66.42
C MET A 1 58.93 -4.43 -65.64
N ALA A 2 57.82 -4.25 -64.93
CA ALA A 2 57.56 -3.06 -64.12
C ALA A 2 56.94 -3.50 -62.78
N LYS A 3 57.42 -2.88 -61.71
CA LYS A 3 57.42 -3.33 -60.32
C LYS A 3 56.05 -3.20 -59.64
N TYR A 4 55.75 -4.19 -58.79
CA TYR A 4 54.73 -4.14 -57.75
C TYR A 4 55.19 -3.23 -56.60
N HIS A 5 54.29 -2.37 -56.11
CA HIS A 5 54.40 -1.74 -54.80
C HIS A 5 53.38 -2.42 -53.85
N HIS A 6 53.89 -2.95 -52.74
CA HIS A 6 53.11 -3.42 -51.59
C HIS A 6 52.97 -2.26 -50.60
N GLU A 7 51.76 -1.99 -50.11
CA GLU A 7 51.51 -1.12 -48.96
C GLU A 7 50.55 -1.85 -47.98
N GLU A 8 50.93 -1.86 -46.70
CA GLU A 8 50.33 -2.58 -45.56
C GLU A 8 49.02 -1.97 -45.00
N PRO A 9 48.25 -2.69 -44.15
CA PRO A 9 46.88 -2.32 -43.75
C PRO A 9 46.84 -1.37 -42.53
N ARG A 10 45.78 -0.56 -42.40
CA ARG A 10 45.48 0.21 -41.16
C ARG A 10 44.14 -0.19 -40.50
N PRO A 11 44.04 -0.11 -39.16
CA PRO A 11 43.08 -0.87 -38.35
C PRO A 11 41.77 -0.13 -38.07
N PHE A 12 40.67 -0.89 -37.95
CA PHE A 12 39.27 -0.45 -37.84
C PHE A 12 38.78 -0.23 -36.38
N PHE A 13 39.67 -0.14 -35.38
CA PHE A 13 39.34 -0.45 -33.98
C PHE A 13 39.06 0.73 -33.02
N ASP A 14 38.71 1.94 -33.51
CA ASP A 14 38.58 3.13 -32.64
C ASP A 14 37.16 3.64 -32.36
N ARG A 15 36.09 3.07 -32.94
CA ARG A 15 34.71 3.57 -32.71
C ARG A 15 33.93 2.88 -31.58
N CYS A 16 34.29 1.65 -31.20
CA CYS A 16 33.57 0.93 -30.14
C CYS A 16 33.88 1.45 -28.72
N ARG A 17 35.07 2.01 -28.49
CA ARG A 17 35.49 2.52 -27.16
C ARG A 17 34.72 3.77 -26.71
N ALA A 18 34.41 4.68 -27.64
CA ALA A 18 33.69 5.92 -27.30
C ALA A 18 32.23 5.65 -26.88
N VAL A 19 31.56 4.69 -27.52
CA VAL A 19 30.17 4.30 -27.20
C VAL A 19 30.08 3.61 -25.83
N ALA A 20 31.06 2.77 -25.49
CA ALA A 20 31.13 2.11 -24.18
C ALA A 20 31.46 3.09 -23.03
N VAL A 21 32.27 4.12 -23.29
CA VAL A 21 32.60 5.15 -22.27
C VAL A 21 31.40 6.07 -22.02
N ALA A 22 30.65 6.44 -23.06
CA ALA A 22 29.44 7.25 -22.93
C ALA A 22 28.33 6.53 -22.14
N SER A 23 28.12 5.22 -22.36
CA SER A 23 27.13 4.45 -21.62
C SER A 23 27.51 4.24 -20.14
N VAL A 24 28.80 4.08 -19.83
CA VAL A 24 29.29 3.98 -18.45
C VAL A 24 29.17 5.32 -17.72
N ILE A 25 29.47 6.45 -18.37
CA ILE A 25 29.31 7.78 -17.77
C ILE A 25 27.82 8.08 -17.52
N VAL A 26 26.93 7.77 -18.47
CA VAL A 26 25.49 7.93 -18.27
C VAL A 26 24.97 7.04 -17.14
N ALA A 27 25.43 5.78 -17.05
CA ALA A 27 25.07 4.88 -15.96
C ALA A 27 25.58 5.38 -14.59
N VAL A 28 26.82 5.87 -14.51
CA VAL A 28 27.39 6.45 -13.27
C VAL A 28 26.62 7.70 -12.86
N ILE A 29 26.28 8.59 -13.80
CA ILE A 29 25.47 9.79 -13.53
C ILE A 29 24.07 9.40 -13.04
N VAL A 30 23.41 8.43 -13.67
CA VAL A 30 22.09 7.93 -13.24
C VAL A 30 22.16 7.30 -11.85
N VAL A 31 23.19 6.52 -11.55
CA VAL A 31 23.39 5.92 -10.22
C VAL A 31 23.67 6.99 -9.15
N LEU A 32 24.49 8.01 -9.45
CA LEU A 32 24.74 9.11 -8.51
C LEU A 32 23.48 9.96 -8.27
N ILE A 33 22.66 10.16 -9.30
CA ILE A 33 21.34 10.79 -9.16
C ILE A 33 20.40 9.91 -8.32
N PHE A 34 20.36 8.60 -8.56
CA PHE A 34 19.51 7.67 -7.82
C PHE A 34 19.92 7.52 -6.34
N VAL A 35 21.23 7.49 -6.06
CA VAL A 35 21.79 7.46 -4.70
C VAL A 35 21.46 8.76 -3.95
N SER A 36 21.41 9.89 -4.65
CA SER A 36 20.96 11.16 -4.07
C SER A 36 19.45 11.20 -3.81
N ILE A 37 18.64 10.51 -4.62
CA ILE A 37 17.17 10.46 -4.47
C ILE A 37 16.73 9.43 -3.40
N SER A 38 17.54 8.43 -3.08
CA SER A 38 17.14 7.31 -2.21
C SER A 38 17.33 7.52 -0.70
N SER A 39 17.70 8.72 -0.23
CA SER A 39 17.84 9.00 1.22
C SER A 39 16.52 9.28 1.98
N SER A 40 15.36 8.87 1.44
CA SER A 40 14.07 8.97 2.16
C SER A 40 13.59 7.61 2.68
N SER A 41 14.46 6.88 3.39
CA SER A 41 14.00 5.85 4.34
C SER A 41 14.07 6.42 5.76
N GLY A 42 13.16 7.34 6.03
CA GLY A 42 12.92 7.90 7.34
C GLY A 42 11.48 8.40 7.38
N SER A 43 10.59 7.61 7.96
CA SER A 43 9.26 8.03 8.39
C SER A 43 9.41 9.10 9.46
N LYS A 44 9.66 10.34 9.05
CA LYS A 44 9.51 11.51 9.90
C LYS A 44 8.51 12.41 9.21
N SER A 45 7.30 12.37 9.75
CA SER A 45 6.25 13.36 9.59
C SER A 45 6.87 14.75 9.82
N PHE A 46 7.31 15.41 8.74
CA PHE A 46 7.73 16.80 8.73
C PHE A 46 6.91 17.49 7.65
N TYR A 47 5.72 17.95 8.03
CA TYR A 47 4.95 18.88 7.22
C TYR A 47 5.66 20.24 7.24
N PRO A 48 6.11 20.78 6.09
CA PRO A 48 6.69 22.11 6.05
C PRO A 48 5.61 23.16 6.32
N ILE A 49 5.63 23.77 7.51
CA ILE A 49 4.78 24.89 7.91
C ILE A 49 5.21 26.17 7.18
N THR A 50 4.81 26.32 5.92
CA THR A 50 4.60 27.63 5.28
C THR A 50 3.40 27.53 4.34
N GLY A 51 2.20 27.70 4.89
CA GLY A 51 0.97 27.68 4.11
C GLY A 51 -0.26 27.49 4.98
N ILE A 52 -0.90 28.60 5.35
CA ILE A 52 -2.21 28.61 5.99
C ILE A 52 -3.24 28.25 4.90
N THR A 53 -3.59 26.97 4.78
CA THR A 53 -4.85 26.53 4.16
C THR A 53 -5.69 25.88 5.25
N ALA A 54 -6.89 26.41 5.46
CA ALA A 54 -7.81 25.91 6.46
C ALA A 54 -8.22 24.46 6.13
N GLY A 55 -8.01 23.54 7.07
CA GLY A 55 -8.68 22.24 7.09
C GLY A 55 -7.79 20.99 6.96
N MET A 56 -6.84 20.78 7.88
CA MET A 56 -6.52 19.48 8.49
C MET A 56 -5.44 19.74 9.55
N GLY A 57 -5.83 19.90 10.81
CA GLY A 57 -4.85 19.96 11.89
C GLY A 57 -4.12 18.62 11.96
N ALA A 58 -2.79 18.62 11.92
CA ALA A 58 -2.03 17.43 12.27
C ALA A 58 -2.41 17.05 13.70
N CYS A 59 -2.99 15.88 13.88
CA CYS A 59 -3.40 15.43 15.20
C CYS A 59 -2.17 15.04 16.00
N VAL A 60 -1.98 15.75 17.10
CA VAL A 60 -0.96 15.42 18.08
C VAL A 60 -1.65 14.62 19.17
N CYS A 61 -1.50 13.31 19.12
CA CYS A 61 -1.99 12.39 20.13
C CYS A 61 -0.82 11.85 20.95
N ALA A 62 -1.06 11.61 22.25
CA ALA A 62 -0.10 10.90 23.07
C ALA A 62 -0.04 9.44 22.64
N ASP A 63 1.14 8.83 22.68
CA ASP A 63 1.32 7.40 22.44
C ASP A 63 0.90 6.60 23.68
N VAL A 64 -0.41 6.61 23.93
CA VAL A 64 -1.07 5.89 25.04
C VAL A 64 -2.07 4.94 24.42
N TYR A 65 -1.93 3.66 24.77
CA TYR A 65 -2.85 2.62 24.34
C TYR A 65 -4.02 2.52 25.32
N ALA A 66 -5.17 3.06 24.90
CA ALA A 66 -6.45 3.05 25.59
C ALA A 66 -7.55 2.89 24.53
N PRO A 67 -7.72 1.66 23.99
CA PRO A 67 -8.38 1.45 22.72
C PRO A 67 -9.85 1.88 22.74
N VAL A 68 -10.36 2.29 21.59
CA VAL A 68 -11.78 2.61 21.38
C VAL A 68 -12.28 2.00 20.09
N CYS A 69 -13.55 1.63 20.06
CA CYS A 69 -14.21 1.17 18.85
C CYS A 69 -14.91 2.33 18.13
N ALA A 70 -14.49 2.66 16.91
CA ALA A 70 -15.12 3.68 16.09
C ALA A 70 -15.28 3.15 14.65
N ASN A 71 -16.45 3.33 14.03
CA ASN A 71 -16.74 2.80 12.69
C ASN A 71 -16.44 1.28 12.47
N SER A 72 -16.49 0.45 13.52
CA SER A 72 -16.11 -0.99 13.49
C SER A 72 -14.60 -1.26 13.37
N ASP A 73 -13.77 -0.24 13.51
CA ASP A 73 -12.31 -0.34 13.61
C ASP A 73 -11.84 0.05 15.02
N THR A 74 -10.82 -0.66 15.51
CA THR A 74 -10.17 -0.35 16.79
C THR A 74 -9.13 0.75 16.57
N PHE A 75 -9.28 1.85 17.31
CA PHE A 75 -8.29 2.92 17.37
C PHE A 75 -7.45 2.80 18.65
N PRO A 76 -6.14 3.11 18.62
CA PRO A 76 -5.27 2.99 19.79
C PRO A 76 -5.73 3.83 20.98
N ASN A 77 -6.35 4.98 20.70
CA ASN A 77 -6.97 5.83 21.70
C ASN A 77 -8.06 6.73 21.12
N ALA A 78 -8.83 7.36 22.02
CA ALA A 78 -9.89 8.30 21.67
C ALA A 78 -9.41 9.54 20.91
N CYS A 79 -8.16 9.98 21.10
CA CYS A 79 -7.60 11.12 20.36
C CYS A 79 -7.47 10.77 18.88
N GLU A 80 -6.94 9.59 18.57
CA GLU A 80 -6.77 9.13 17.18
C GLU A 80 -8.10 8.88 16.47
N ALA A 81 -9.11 8.34 17.15
CA ALA A 81 -10.45 8.22 16.56
C ALA A 81 -11.07 9.59 16.25
N LYS A 82 -11.03 10.52 17.22
CA LYS A 82 -11.58 11.88 17.06
C LYS A 82 -10.82 12.73 16.05
N CYS A 83 -9.52 12.50 15.93
CA CYS A 83 -8.67 13.11 14.91
C CYS A 83 -9.21 12.87 13.50
N LEU A 84 -9.69 11.66 13.25
CA LEU A 84 -10.29 11.27 11.98
C LEU A 84 -11.76 11.69 11.86
N GLY A 85 -12.29 12.43 12.84
CA GLY A 85 -13.70 12.83 12.90
C GLY A 85 -14.65 11.66 13.15
N LEU A 86 -14.17 10.56 13.72
CA LEU A 86 -14.99 9.37 13.96
C LEU A 86 -15.73 9.45 15.29
N GLU A 87 -16.97 9.00 15.29
CA GLU A 87 -17.77 8.82 16.49
C GLU A 87 -17.36 7.52 17.20
N ILE A 88 -17.00 7.63 18.48
CA ILE A 88 -16.65 6.49 19.32
C ILE A 88 -17.95 5.80 19.74
N GLN A 89 -18.09 4.52 19.38
CA GLN A 89 -19.24 3.70 19.77
C GLN A 89 -19.12 3.25 21.23
N TYR A 90 -17.95 2.76 21.64
CA TYR A 90 -17.65 2.34 23.02
C TYR A 90 -16.14 2.29 23.28
N GLU A 91 -15.76 2.27 24.56
CA GLU A 91 -14.39 2.06 25.01
C GLU A 91 -14.00 0.57 24.92
N GLY A 92 -12.73 0.31 24.59
CA GLY A 92 -12.23 -1.03 24.30
C GLY A 92 -12.03 -1.26 22.80
N GLU A 93 -11.42 -2.40 22.47
CA GLU A 93 -11.31 -2.83 21.07
C GLU A 93 -12.68 -3.17 20.49
N CYS A 94 -12.85 -3.05 19.18
CA CYS A 94 -14.08 -3.51 18.54
C CYS A 94 -14.24 -5.02 18.72
N GLU A 95 -15.32 -5.41 19.40
CA GLU A 95 -15.72 -6.81 19.49
C GLU A 95 -16.47 -7.21 18.21
N LEU A 96 -15.88 -8.15 17.46
CA LEU A 96 -16.64 -8.89 16.45
C LEU A 96 -17.68 -9.75 17.18
N PRO A 97 -18.97 -9.71 16.78
CA PRO A 97 -19.97 -10.60 17.33
C PRO A 97 -19.46 -12.05 17.29
N SER A 98 -19.66 -12.82 18.35
CA SER A 98 -19.16 -14.21 18.45
C SER A 98 -19.62 -15.11 17.29
N HIS A 99 -20.81 -14.82 16.72
CA HIS A 99 -21.31 -15.46 15.50
C HIS A 99 -20.43 -15.19 14.26
N CYS A 100 -19.82 -14.01 14.17
CA CYS A 100 -18.92 -13.63 13.07
C CYS A 100 -17.62 -14.40 13.06
N LEU A 101 -17.15 -14.76 14.25
CA LEU A 101 -16.05 -15.70 14.39
C LEU A 101 -16.44 -17.12 14.02
N ASN A 102 -17.71 -17.43 13.68
CA ASN A 102 -18.24 -18.76 13.36
C ASN A 102 -18.88 -18.87 11.96
N CYS A 103 -18.75 -17.86 11.10
CA CYS A 103 -19.27 -17.92 9.73
C CYS A 103 -18.67 -19.08 8.93
N SER A 104 -19.48 -19.89 8.23
CA SER A 104 -18.94 -20.98 7.38
C SER A 104 -17.84 -20.49 6.41
N GLU A 105 -16.86 -21.34 6.13
CA GLU A 105 -15.85 -21.09 5.07
C GLU A 105 -16.36 -21.47 3.67
N SER A 106 -17.62 -21.91 3.57
CA SER A 106 -18.24 -22.23 2.29
C SER A 106 -18.23 -21.03 1.34
N TYR A 107 -17.78 -21.29 0.11
CA TYR A 107 -17.77 -20.32 -0.96
C TYR A 107 -19.18 -20.11 -1.54
N ALA A 108 -19.81 -19.00 -1.19
CA ALA A 108 -21.13 -18.60 -1.68
C ALA A 108 -21.18 -17.07 -1.81
N PRO A 109 -20.39 -16.50 -2.74
CA PRO A 109 -20.04 -15.09 -2.70
C PRO A 109 -21.24 -14.18 -2.89
N VAL A 110 -21.16 -12.99 -2.29
CA VAL A 110 -22.14 -11.92 -2.43
C VAL A 110 -21.46 -10.59 -2.66
N CYS A 111 -22.13 -9.72 -3.42
CA CYS A 111 -21.67 -8.36 -3.67
C CYS A 111 -22.35 -7.40 -2.69
N GLY A 112 -21.53 -6.72 -1.89
CA GLY A 112 -21.99 -5.73 -0.91
C GLY A 112 -22.33 -4.37 -1.53
N SER A 113 -23.05 -3.54 -0.78
CA SER A 113 -23.38 -2.15 -1.15
C SER A 113 -22.15 -1.24 -1.23
N ASP A 114 -21.05 -1.65 -0.60
CA ASP A 114 -19.72 -1.04 -0.66
C ASP A 114 -18.90 -1.46 -1.90
N LYS A 115 -19.48 -2.27 -2.80
CA LYS A 115 -18.82 -2.81 -4.00
C LYS A 115 -17.67 -3.78 -3.69
N ILE A 116 -17.65 -4.35 -2.48
CA ILE A 116 -16.72 -5.39 -2.07
C ILE A 116 -17.40 -6.76 -2.20
N THR A 117 -16.65 -7.75 -2.69
CA THR A 117 -17.09 -9.15 -2.71
C THR A 117 -16.82 -9.80 -1.37
N TYR A 118 -17.83 -10.43 -0.77
CA TYR A 118 -17.72 -11.16 0.49
C TYR A 118 -17.81 -12.66 0.25
N LEU A 119 -17.06 -13.47 1.02
CA LEU A 119 -17.02 -14.94 0.88
C LEU A 119 -18.42 -15.57 0.89
N ASN A 120 -19.27 -15.07 1.79
CA ASN A 120 -20.68 -15.41 1.91
C ASN A 120 -21.45 -14.31 2.65
N THR A 121 -22.78 -14.49 2.75
CA THR A 121 -23.69 -13.56 3.43
C THR A 121 -23.31 -13.31 4.88
N CYS A 122 -22.88 -14.34 5.61
CA CYS A 122 -22.48 -14.19 7.02
C CYS A 122 -21.31 -13.20 7.16
N VAL A 123 -20.29 -13.30 6.29
CA VAL A 123 -19.14 -12.36 6.32
C VAL A 123 -19.58 -10.92 5.97
N ALA A 124 -20.55 -10.76 5.06
CA ALA A 124 -21.10 -9.44 4.71
C ALA A 124 -21.89 -8.82 5.89
N GLU A 125 -22.76 -9.60 6.54
CA GLU A 125 -23.51 -9.19 7.73
C GLU A 125 -22.58 -8.80 8.89
N CYS A 126 -21.51 -9.57 9.09
CA CYS A 126 -20.49 -9.28 10.09
C CYS A 126 -19.69 -8.01 9.81
N SER A 127 -19.64 -7.59 8.56
CA SER A 127 -19.09 -6.31 8.15
C SER A 127 -20.14 -5.19 8.14
N ARG A 128 -21.37 -5.49 8.56
CA ARG A 128 -22.53 -4.58 8.54
C ARG A 128 -22.82 -4.03 7.14
N VAL A 129 -22.56 -4.82 6.10
CA VAL A 129 -22.77 -4.44 4.71
C VAL A 129 -23.98 -5.18 4.15
N SER A 130 -24.91 -4.41 3.57
CA SER A 130 -26.07 -4.98 2.88
C SER A 130 -25.65 -5.65 1.57
N VAL A 131 -26.24 -6.81 1.29
CA VAL A 131 -26.01 -7.53 0.02
C VAL A 131 -26.86 -6.91 -1.08
N VAL A 132 -26.22 -6.45 -2.16
CA VAL A 132 -26.89 -5.92 -3.35
C VAL A 132 -27.27 -7.04 -4.32
N ARG A 133 -26.41 -8.06 -4.46
CA ARG A 133 -26.63 -9.19 -5.36
C ARG A 133 -25.85 -10.43 -4.91
N GLN A 134 -26.36 -11.60 -5.25
CA GLN A 134 -25.58 -12.84 -5.23
C GLN A 134 -24.44 -12.83 -6.26
N GLY A 135 -23.38 -13.56 -5.97
CA GLY A 135 -22.17 -13.61 -6.79
C GLY A 135 -21.18 -12.50 -6.44
N VAL A 136 -20.05 -12.50 -7.15
CA VAL A 136 -18.99 -11.50 -6.97
C VAL A 136 -19.40 -10.13 -7.52
N CYS A 137 -18.85 -9.05 -6.96
CA CYS A 137 -19.00 -7.72 -7.56
C CYS A 137 -18.25 -7.64 -8.89
N SER A 138 -18.84 -6.96 -9.89
CA SER A 138 -18.19 -6.73 -11.19
C SER A 138 -16.95 -5.83 -11.11
N THR A 139 -16.78 -5.13 -9.99
CA THR A 139 -15.72 -4.15 -9.74
C THR A 139 -14.50 -4.72 -9.04
N THR A 140 -14.58 -5.90 -8.43
CA THR A 140 -13.44 -6.52 -7.72
C THR A 140 -13.53 -8.04 -7.66
N LEU A 141 -12.40 -8.70 -7.97
CA LEU A 141 -12.22 -10.15 -7.78
C LEU A 141 -11.63 -10.48 -6.40
N VAL A 142 -11.30 -9.47 -5.58
CA VAL A 142 -10.82 -9.68 -4.21
C VAL A 142 -12.01 -10.02 -3.33
N ILE A 143 -11.91 -11.13 -2.61
CA ILE A 143 -12.96 -11.67 -1.76
C ILE A 143 -12.57 -11.44 -0.31
N LYS A 144 -13.42 -10.75 0.46
CA LYS A 144 -13.23 -10.58 1.90
C LYS A 144 -13.49 -11.93 2.60
N PRO A 145 -12.48 -12.52 3.26
CA PRO A 145 -12.63 -13.79 3.97
C PRO A 145 -13.33 -13.60 5.33
N ARG A 146 -13.66 -14.71 6.00
CA ARG A 146 -14.08 -14.71 7.41
C ARG A 146 -13.01 -14.02 8.27
N PRO A 147 -13.40 -13.21 9.28
CA PRO A 147 -12.43 -12.64 10.21
C PRO A 147 -11.71 -13.74 11.00
N ALA A 148 -10.38 -13.67 11.04
CA ALA A 148 -9.57 -14.52 11.90
C ALA A 148 -9.51 -13.93 13.31
N ARG A 149 -9.39 -14.79 14.33
CA ARG A 149 -9.09 -14.33 15.69
C ARG A 149 -7.67 -13.77 15.67
N ALA A 150 -7.47 -12.54 16.12
CA ALA A 150 -6.15 -11.95 16.31
C ALA A 150 -5.45 -12.69 17.47
N ASN A 151 -4.90 -13.88 17.20
CA ASN A 151 -3.90 -14.66 17.97
C ASN A 151 -3.96 -16.16 17.61
N SER A 152 -3.72 -16.51 16.35
CA SER A 152 -3.53 -17.90 15.93
C SER A 152 -2.19 -18.12 15.21
N LEU A 153 -1.14 -17.43 15.65
CA LEU A 153 0.23 -17.91 15.51
C LEU A 153 0.55 -18.69 16.80
N GLY A 154 0.21 -19.96 16.80
CA GLY A 154 0.67 -20.96 17.75
C GLY A 154 1.55 -21.96 17.02
#